data_AF-A0A6J0BAC1-F1
#
_entry.id   AF-A0A6J0BAC1-F1
#
_cell.length_a   1.000
_cell.length_b   1.000
_cell.length_c   1.000
_cell.angle_alpha   90.00
_cell.angle_beta   90.00
_cell.angle_gamma   90.00
#
_symmetry.space_group_name_H-M   'P 1'
#
loop_
_entity.id
_entity.type
_entity.pdbx_description
1 polymer ?
#
loop_
_entity_poly.entity_id
_entity_poly.type
_entity_poly.pdbx_seq_one_letter_code
_entity_poly.pdbx_strand_id
1 'polypeptide(L)'
;MDRNDSALGYILSGCIFYVFGLKWCYEYAKYWHSHRDLDHEREPTKLVRASRNCQKLLRRHPLEGTLKLLATAMGLASTLTGNLPNSVETAPSPKVVHATIYLFFALSGLVDVLTFYFPHVVSDGLAKMALAQAFFIEGFLFLWTSQSNNSAIVLARIVWTSSFAVVLELVWPEMKLLRAASTLLHGSWLAHMVRTRVECNFATLVECNLESLKIETLALSFSWHFAASFIVTLCVVAVTRSCAPKLRPDDPPEIPIYDYCHDVDQRV
;
A
#
# COMPACT_ATOMS: atom_id res chain seq x y z
N MET A 1 -8.06 -18.07 -27.28
CA MET A 1 -8.07 -16.61 -27.03
C MET A 1 -7.88 -16.30 -25.53
N ASP A 2 -7.28 -17.24 -24.77
CA ASP A 2 -7.54 -17.41 -23.33
C ASP A 2 -6.38 -17.00 -22.40
N ARG A 3 -5.24 -16.53 -22.94
CA ARG A 3 -4.02 -16.26 -22.16
C ARG A 3 -3.82 -14.78 -21.79
N ASN A 4 -4.46 -13.86 -22.52
CA ASN A 4 -4.44 -12.43 -22.19
C ASN A 4 -5.20 -12.13 -20.90
N ASP A 5 -6.28 -12.87 -20.62
CA ASP A 5 -7.15 -12.61 -19.46
C ASP A 5 -6.41 -12.84 -18.13
N SER A 6 -5.53 -13.85 -18.09
CA SER A 6 -4.69 -14.11 -16.92
C SER A 6 -3.64 -13.00 -16.70
N ALA A 7 -3.04 -12.48 -17.77
CA ALA A 7 -2.07 -11.39 -17.68
C ALA A 7 -2.73 -10.07 -17.24
N LEU A 8 -3.91 -9.78 -17.77
CA LEU A 8 -4.71 -8.61 -17.40
C LEU A 8 -5.10 -8.63 -15.92
N GLY A 9 -5.46 -9.80 -15.37
CA GLY A 9 -5.77 -9.95 -13.94
C GLY A 9 -4.59 -9.57 -13.03
N TYR A 10 -3.38 -10.03 -13.35
CA TYR A 10 -2.17 -9.66 -12.60
C TYR A 10 -1.79 -8.18 -12.75
N ILE A 11 -1.90 -7.61 -13.95
CA ILE A 11 -1.64 -6.17 -14.16
C ILE A 11 -2.65 -5.34 -13.35
N LEU A 12 -3.94 -5.69 -13.42
CA LEU A 12 -4.98 -4.99 -12.69
C LEU A 12 -4.73 -5.04 -11.17
N SER A 13 -4.40 -6.23 -10.64
CA SER A 13 -4.04 -6.39 -9.24
C SER A 13 -2.80 -5.56 -8.87
N GLY A 14 -1.78 -5.55 -9.73
CA GLY A 14 -0.57 -4.74 -9.54
C GLY A 14 -0.87 -3.25 -9.48
N CYS A 15 -1.71 -2.74 -10.39
CA CYS A 15 -2.16 -1.35 -10.40
C CYS A 15 -2.93 -0.99 -9.13
N ILE A 16 -3.82 -1.88 -8.67
CA ILE A 16 -4.61 -1.66 -7.44
C ILE A 16 -3.69 -1.53 -6.23
N PHE A 17 -2.75 -2.46 -6.04
CA PHE A 17 -1.78 -2.39 -4.94
C PHE A 17 -0.89 -1.16 -5.03
N TYR A 18 -0.46 -0.79 -6.24
CA TYR A 18 0.35 0.41 -6.44
C TYR A 18 -0.41 1.68 -6.04
N VAL A 19 -1.68 1.81 -6.42
CA VAL A 19 -2.53 2.95 -6.03
C VAL A 19 -2.76 2.99 -4.51
N PHE A 20 -2.98 1.85 -3.86
CA PHE A 20 -3.06 1.78 -2.40
C PHE A 20 -1.76 2.20 -1.71
N GLY A 21 -0.61 1.76 -2.23
CA GLY A 21 0.70 2.20 -1.75
C GLY A 21 0.88 3.72 -1.84
N LEU A 22 0.54 4.32 -2.99
CA LEU A 22 0.57 5.78 -3.18
C LEU A 22 -0.35 6.51 -2.20
N LYS A 23 -1.58 6.00 -2.02
CA LYS A 23 -2.56 6.55 -1.08
C LYS A 23 -1.98 6.57 0.33
N TRP A 24 -1.41 5.46 0.80
CA TRP A 24 -0.85 5.38 2.15
C TRP A 24 0.39 6.26 2.34
N CYS A 25 1.25 6.40 1.32
CA CYS A 25 2.34 7.38 1.34
C CYS A 25 1.83 8.81 1.52
N TYR A 26 0.76 9.17 0.80
CA TYR A 26 0.13 10.48 0.91
C TYR A 26 -0.53 10.70 2.28
N GLU A 27 -1.25 9.71 2.81
CA GLU A 27 -1.86 9.78 4.14
C GLU A 27 -0.81 9.94 5.25
N TYR A 28 0.30 9.22 5.16
CA TYR A 28 1.44 9.37 6.07
C TYR A 28 2.00 10.79 6.03
N ALA A 29 2.27 11.32 4.83
CA ALA A 29 2.81 12.67 4.67
C ALA A 29 1.88 13.74 5.24
N LYS A 30 0.57 13.55 5.11
CA LYS A 30 -0.45 14.46 5.64
C LYS A 30 -0.62 14.36 7.15
N TYR A 31 -0.56 13.16 7.72
CA TYR A 31 -0.69 12.95 9.17
C TYR A 31 0.31 13.80 9.97
N TRP A 32 1.56 13.87 9.49
CA TRP A 32 2.61 14.70 10.08
C TRP A 32 2.29 16.20 10.09
N HIS A 33 1.57 16.70 9.06
CA HIS A 33 1.15 18.10 9.01
C HIS A 33 0.01 18.38 10.00
N SER A 34 -0.99 17.50 10.07
CA SER A 34 -2.15 17.69 10.95
C SER A 34 -1.77 17.80 12.43
N HIS A 35 -0.63 17.23 12.82
CA HIS A 35 -0.11 17.31 14.18
C HIS A 35 0.64 18.62 14.48
N ARG A 36 1.02 19.39 13.45
CA ARG A 36 1.65 20.73 13.56
C ARG A 36 0.70 21.88 13.25
N ASP A 37 -0.43 21.61 12.59
CA ASP A 37 -1.44 22.59 12.18
C ASP A 37 -2.48 22.89 13.29
N LEU A 38 -2.37 22.24 14.46
CA LEU A 38 -3.22 22.52 15.61
C LEU A 38 -2.96 23.91 16.24
N ASP A 39 -1.91 24.62 15.80
CA ASP A 39 -1.51 25.91 16.38
C ASP A 39 -1.81 27.15 15.53
N HIS A 40 -2.27 27.06 14.27
CA HIS A 40 -2.66 28.28 13.55
C HIS A 40 -3.70 28.07 12.43
N GLU A 41 -4.92 28.59 12.65
CA GLU A 41 -5.94 28.73 11.61
C GLU A 41 -5.49 29.70 10.51
N ARG A 42 -5.17 29.21 9.30
CA ARG A 42 -5.15 30.08 8.10
C ARG A 42 -5.56 29.40 6.79
N GLU A 43 -6.12 30.23 5.92
CA GLU A 43 -6.84 29.89 4.69
C GLU A 43 -6.06 29.00 3.69
N PRO A 44 -6.64 27.89 3.20
CA PRO A 44 -5.99 26.96 2.29
C PRO A 44 -5.95 27.47 0.83
N THR A 45 -4.86 27.18 0.12
CA THR A 45 -4.70 27.44 -1.34
C THR A 45 -5.71 26.65 -2.20
N LYS A 46 -5.95 27.08 -3.45
CA LYS A 46 -6.96 26.49 -4.36
C LYS A 46 -6.78 24.98 -4.59
N LEU A 47 -5.54 24.49 -4.67
CA LEU A 47 -5.20 23.05 -4.81
C LEU A 47 -5.56 22.26 -3.54
N VAL A 48 -5.27 22.84 -2.37
CA VAL A 48 -5.62 22.26 -1.06
C VAL A 48 -7.14 22.28 -0.86
N ARG A 49 -7.86 23.28 -1.38
CA ARG A 49 -9.33 23.35 -1.33
C ARG A 49 -9.99 22.26 -2.19
N ALA A 50 -9.50 22.01 -3.41
CA ALA A 50 -9.97 20.93 -4.26
C ALA A 50 -9.67 19.54 -3.66
N SER A 51 -8.45 19.35 -3.13
CA SER A 51 -8.07 18.15 -2.39
C SER A 51 -8.91 17.96 -1.13
N ARG A 52 -9.21 19.04 -0.38
CA ARG A 52 -10.06 19.02 0.83
C ARG A 52 -11.51 18.66 0.50
N ASN A 53 -12.04 19.10 -0.64
CA ASN A 53 -13.38 18.71 -1.10
C ASN A 53 -13.42 17.24 -1.56
N CYS A 54 -12.41 16.79 -2.31
CA CYS A 54 -12.26 15.38 -2.65
C CYS A 54 -12.08 14.52 -1.38
N GLN A 55 -11.33 15.00 -0.38
CA GLN A 55 -11.18 14.36 0.92
C GLN A 55 -12.46 14.37 1.77
N LYS A 56 -13.28 15.42 1.69
CA LYS A 56 -14.61 15.43 2.31
C LYS A 56 -15.52 14.37 1.68
N LEU A 57 -15.43 14.18 0.36
CA LEU A 57 -16.12 13.10 -0.34
C LEU A 57 -15.53 11.73 0.03
N LEU A 58 -14.20 11.63 0.11
CA LEU A 58 -13.47 10.40 0.48
C LEU A 58 -13.72 9.98 1.93
N ARG A 59 -13.89 10.93 2.86
CA ARG A 59 -14.23 10.66 4.27
C ARG A 59 -15.70 10.30 4.48
N ARG A 60 -16.58 10.55 3.50
CA ARG A 60 -18.01 10.23 3.62
C ARG A 60 -18.33 8.76 3.34
N HIS A 61 -17.43 8.02 2.71
CA HIS A 61 -17.64 6.61 2.38
C HIS A 61 -16.39 5.78 2.71
N PRO A 62 -16.54 4.49 3.07
CA PRO A 62 -15.43 3.57 3.33
C PRO A 62 -14.77 3.12 2.02
N LEU A 63 -14.23 4.07 1.24
CA LEU A 63 -13.74 3.82 -0.11
C LEU A 63 -12.61 2.78 -0.16
N GLU A 64 -11.80 2.67 0.88
CA GLU A 64 -10.78 1.62 0.96
C GLU A 64 -11.42 0.23 1.00
N GLY A 65 -12.35 0.01 1.93
CA GLY A 65 -13.05 -1.25 2.06
C GLY A 65 -13.92 -1.57 0.84
N THR A 66 -14.67 -0.57 0.34
CA THR A 66 -15.49 -0.73 -0.88
C THR A 66 -14.63 -1.05 -2.11
N LEU A 67 -13.48 -0.40 -2.28
CA LEU A 67 -12.58 -0.68 -3.41
C LEU A 67 -11.94 -2.07 -3.29
N LYS A 68 -11.57 -2.51 -2.09
CA LYS A 68 -11.10 -3.89 -1.83
C LYS A 68 -12.18 -4.91 -2.17
N LEU A 69 -13.43 -4.68 -1.76
CA LEU A 69 -14.57 -5.54 -2.07
C LEU A 69 -14.87 -5.60 -3.57
N LEU A 70 -14.85 -4.45 -4.26
CA LEU A 70 -15.07 -4.42 -5.70
C LEU A 70 -13.94 -5.13 -6.46
N ALA A 71 -12.69 -4.87 -6.08
CA ALA A 71 -11.52 -5.52 -6.68
C ALA A 71 -11.56 -7.04 -6.53
N THR A 72 -11.92 -7.52 -5.35
CA THR A 72 -12.01 -8.97 -5.06
C THR A 72 -13.21 -9.62 -5.73
N ALA A 73 -14.34 -8.92 -5.84
CA ALA A 73 -15.49 -9.39 -6.61
C ALA A 73 -15.14 -9.53 -8.11
N MET A 74 -14.47 -8.52 -8.70
CA MET A 74 -14.00 -8.58 -10.09
C MET A 74 -12.96 -9.68 -10.29
N GLY A 75 -12.00 -9.82 -9.38
CA GLY A 75 -10.99 -10.88 -9.42
C GLY A 75 -11.58 -12.29 -9.32
N LEU A 76 -12.54 -12.48 -8.41
CA LEU A 76 -13.25 -13.76 -8.25
C LEU A 76 -14.10 -14.07 -9.48
N ALA A 77 -14.87 -13.10 -9.98
CA ALA A 77 -15.64 -13.26 -11.21
C ALA A 77 -14.74 -13.66 -12.38
N SER A 78 -13.59 -13.00 -12.54
CA SER A 78 -12.59 -13.31 -13.58
C SER A 78 -11.99 -14.71 -13.42
N THR A 79 -11.81 -15.18 -12.19
CA THR A 79 -11.31 -16.53 -11.90
C THR A 79 -12.34 -17.62 -12.22
N LEU A 80 -13.63 -17.31 -12.03
CA LEU A 80 -14.75 -18.22 -12.31
C LEU A 80 -15.07 -18.30 -13.80
N THR A 81 -15.01 -17.17 -14.52
CA THR A 81 -15.27 -17.10 -15.96
C THR A 81 -14.05 -17.48 -16.79
N GLY A 82 -12.84 -17.32 -16.25
CA GLY A 82 -11.60 -17.71 -16.90
C GLY A 82 -11.49 -19.23 -17.08
N ASN A 83 -11.14 -19.64 -18.31
CA ASN A 83 -10.78 -21.02 -18.65
C ASN A 83 -9.41 -21.42 -18.05
N LEU A 84 -9.21 -21.24 -16.74
CA LEU A 84 -8.04 -21.80 -16.07
C LEU A 84 -8.15 -23.33 -16.13
N PRO A 85 -7.11 -24.06 -16.55
CA PRO A 85 -7.16 -25.52 -16.64
C PRO A 85 -7.43 -26.09 -15.24
N ASN A 86 -8.50 -26.88 -15.12
CA ASN A 86 -8.74 -27.69 -13.94
C ASN A 86 -7.71 -28.82 -13.97
N SER A 87 -6.54 -28.63 -13.36
CA SER A 87 -5.54 -29.70 -13.25
C SER A 87 -6.05 -30.75 -12.28
N VAL A 88 -6.65 -31.81 -12.81
CA VAL A 88 -7.18 -32.95 -12.05
C VAL A 88 -6.05 -33.77 -11.38
N GLU A 89 -4.78 -33.56 -11.76
CA GLU A 89 -3.68 -34.44 -11.33
C GLU A 89 -2.68 -33.84 -10.31
N THR A 90 -2.74 -32.55 -9.98
CA THR A 90 -1.89 -31.95 -8.93
C THR A 90 -2.69 -30.96 -8.09
N ALA A 91 -2.92 -31.32 -6.82
CA ALA A 91 -3.53 -30.43 -5.84
C ALA A 91 -2.55 -29.30 -5.45
N PRO A 92 -3.02 -28.07 -5.15
CA PRO A 92 -4.36 -27.51 -5.37
C PRO A 92 -4.50 -26.75 -6.71
N SER A 93 -5.69 -26.81 -7.31
CA SER A 93 -6.01 -26.12 -8.58
C SER A 93 -5.74 -24.61 -8.51
N PRO A 94 -5.10 -24.00 -9.53
CA PRO A 94 -4.80 -22.56 -9.56
C PRO A 94 -6.02 -21.65 -9.33
N LYS A 95 -7.23 -22.11 -9.67
CA LYS A 95 -8.49 -21.39 -9.40
C LYS A 95 -8.77 -21.26 -7.91
N VAL A 96 -8.58 -22.35 -7.17
CA VAL A 96 -8.85 -22.40 -5.71
C VAL A 96 -7.88 -21.49 -4.97
N VAL A 97 -6.62 -21.45 -5.43
CA VAL A 97 -5.59 -20.55 -4.90
C VAL A 97 -6.01 -19.09 -5.04
N HIS A 98 -6.36 -18.65 -6.25
CA HIS A 98 -6.76 -17.26 -6.50
C HIS A 98 -8.08 -16.91 -5.80
N ALA A 99 -9.05 -17.82 -5.78
CA ALA A 99 -10.29 -17.64 -5.04
C ALA A 99 -10.04 -17.44 -3.53
N THR A 100 -9.09 -18.18 -2.95
CA THR A 100 -8.72 -18.05 -1.54
C THR A 100 -8.06 -16.69 -1.28
N ILE A 101 -7.14 -16.24 -2.14
CA ILE A 101 -6.53 -14.91 -2.03
C ILE A 101 -7.61 -13.83 -2.06
N TYR A 102 -8.51 -13.86 -3.05
CA TYR A 102 -9.60 -12.88 -3.14
C TYR A 102 -10.55 -12.92 -1.95
N LEU A 103 -10.83 -14.10 -1.39
CA LEU A 103 -11.65 -14.24 -0.19
C LEU A 103 -11.02 -13.50 1.01
N PHE A 104 -9.73 -13.68 1.28
CA PHE A 104 -9.07 -13.01 2.40
C PHE A 104 -9.00 -11.48 2.21
N PHE A 105 -8.75 -11.01 0.99
CA PHE A 105 -8.84 -9.58 0.70
C PHE A 105 -10.27 -9.03 0.79
N ALA A 106 -11.29 -9.83 0.47
CA ALA A 106 -12.69 -9.46 0.62
C ALA A 106 -13.05 -9.33 2.10
N LEU A 107 -12.59 -10.26 2.93
CA LEU A 107 -12.74 -10.19 4.39
C LEU A 107 -12.03 -8.95 4.96
N SER A 108 -10.81 -8.63 4.51
CA SER A 108 -10.13 -7.38 4.90
C SER A 108 -10.94 -6.16 4.49
N GLY A 109 -11.45 -6.10 3.26
CA GLY A 109 -12.31 -5.01 2.80
C GLY A 109 -13.62 -4.88 3.59
N LEU A 110 -14.22 -6.02 3.98
CA LEU A 110 -15.41 -6.04 4.83
C LEU A 110 -15.12 -5.46 6.22
N VAL A 111 -14.01 -5.84 6.85
CA VAL A 111 -13.60 -5.30 8.16
C VAL A 111 -13.36 -3.79 8.08
N ASP A 112 -12.77 -3.28 6.99
CA ASP A 112 -12.61 -1.83 6.79
C ASP A 112 -13.96 -1.10 6.71
N VAL A 113 -14.93 -1.67 6.00
CA VAL A 113 -16.30 -1.13 5.92
C VAL A 113 -16.98 -1.15 7.28
N LEU A 114 -16.85 -2.25 8.02
CA LEU A 114 -17.42 -2.38 9.37
C LEU A 114 -16.78 -1.41 10.36
N THR A 115 -15.47 -1.19 10.28
CA THR A 115 -14.75 -0.21 11.11
C THR A 115 -15.29 1.20 10.88
N PHE A 116 -15.65 1.53 9.63
CA PHE A 116 -16.23 2.84 9.29
C PHE A 116 -17.67 3.03 9.83
N TYR A 117 -18.54 2.03 9.67
CA TYR A 117 -19.95 2.12 10.11
C TYR A 117 -20.13 1.86 11.61
N PHE A 118 -19.30 1.00 12.21
CA PHE A 118 -19.39 0.57 13.60
C PHE A 118 -18.05 0.78 14.35
N PRO A 119 -17.57 2.03 14.48
CA PRO A 119 -16.26 2.32 15.09
C PRO A 119 -16.17 1.95 16.58
N HIS A 120 -17.31 1.78 17.26
CA HIS A 120 -17.36 1.35 18.65
C HIS A 120 -17.27 -0.18 18.83
N VAL A 121 -17.48 -0.95 17.76
CA VAL A 121 -17.50 -2.42 17.79
C VAL A 121 -16.23 -3.00 17.16
N VAL A 122 -15.74 -2.38 16.08
CA VAL A 122 -14.58 -2.84 15.31
C VAL A 122 -13.46 -1.83 15.43
N SER A 123 -12.31 -2.26 15.95
CA SER A 123 -11.14 -1.39 16.16
C SER A 123 -10.27 -1.28 14.92
N ASP A 124 -9.53 -0.17 14.79
CA ASP A 124 -8.52 0.04 13.72
C ASP A 124 -7.45 -1.07 13.72
N GLY A 125 -7.14 -1.63 14.91
CA GLY A 125 -6.26 -2.78 15.05
C GLY A 125 -6.81 -4.04 14.36
N LEU A 126 -8.12 -4.27 14.41
CA LEU A 126 -8.76 -5.42 13.75
C LEU A 126 -8.72 -5.28 12.23
N ALA A 127 -8.92 -4.07 11.70
CA ALA A 127 -8.77 -3.78 10.26
C ALA A 127 -7.35 -4.07 9.75
N LYS A 128 -6.33 -3.61 10.49
CA LYS A 128 -4.93 -3.90 10.20
C LYS A 128 -4.60 -5.38 10.33
N MET A 129 -5.13 -6.07 11.34
CA MET A 129 -4.93 -7.50 11.51
C MET A 129 -5.52 -8.29 10.33
N ALA A 130 -6.73 -7.94 9.88
CA ALA A 130 -7.35 -8.58 8.72
C ALA A 130 -6.54 -8.35 7.43
N LEU A 131 -5.99 -7.14 7.25
CA LEU A 131 -5.10 -6.83 6.12
C LEU A 131 -3.78 -7.60 6.19
N ALA A 132 -3.17 -7.71 7.37
CA ALA A 132 -1.96 -8.51 7.57
C ALA A 132 -2.21 -9.99 7.23
N GLN A 133 -3.33 -10.55 7.70
CA GLN A 133 -3.72 -11.93 7.38
C GLN A 133 -3.92 -12.14 5.88
N ALA A 134 -4.51 -11.18 5.17
CA ALA A 134 -4.67 -11.26 3.72
C ALA A 134 -3.32 -11.35 2.99
N PHE A 135 -2.37 -10.47 3.32
CA PHE A 135 -1.01 -10.54 2.77
C PHE A 135 -0.28 -11.82 3.19
N PHE A 136 -0.45 -12.28 4.42
CA PHE A 136 0.20 -13.51 4.89
C PHE A 136 -0.24 -14.73 4.08
N ILE A 137 -1.55 -14.89 3.87
CA ILE A 137 -2.12 -16.00 3.09
C ILE A 137 -1.74 -15.90 1.62
N GLU A 138 -1.76 -14.69 1.04
CA GLU A 138 -1.29 -14.47 -0.32
C GLU A 138 0.17 -14.91 -0.50
N GLY A 139 1.07 -14.45 0.37
CA GLY A 139 2.48 -14.85 0.32
C GLY A 139 2.68 -16.36 0.51
N PHE A 140 1.95 -16.97 1.46
CA PHE A 140 1.98 -18.41 1.71
C PHE A 140 1.56 -19.21 0.48
N LEU A 141 0.46 -18.83 -0.16
CA LEU A 141 -0.06 -19.48 -1.35
C LEU A 141 0.85 -19.30 -2.57
N PHE A 142 1.44 -18.12 -2.77
CA PHE A 142 2.40 -17.90 -3.85
C PHE A 142 3.67 -18.73 -3.69
N LEU A 143 4.18 -18.85 -2.46
CA LEU A 143 5.36 -19.68 -2.20
C LEU A 143 5.09 -21.15 -2.55
N TRP A 144 3.95 -21.68 -2.09
CA TRP A 144 3.62 -23.10 -2.26
C TRP A 144 3.30 -23.47 -3.71
N THR A 145 2.68 -22.55 -4.45
CA THR A 145 2.24 -22.81 -5.83
C THR A 145 3.34 -22.58 -6.88
N SER A 146 4.40 -21.86 -6.53
CA SER A 146 5.39 -21.36 -7.49
C SER A 146 6.82 -21.83 -7.21
N GLN A 147 6.96 -23.06 -6.71
CA GLN A 147 8.23 -23.60 -6.19
C GLN A 147 9.40 -23.59 -7.21
N SER A 148 9.12 -23.55 -8.52
CA SER A 148 10.12 -23.47 -9.59
C SER A 148 10.29 -22.08 -10.22
N ASN A 149 9.48 -21.10 -9.82
CA ASN A 149 9.49 -19.77 -10.42
C ASN A 149 10.09 -18.73 -9.47
N ASN A 150 11.37 -18.40 -9.68
CA ASN A 150 12.11 -17.45 -8.85
C ASN A 150 11.44 -16.06 -8.77
N SER A 151 10.77 -15.59 -9.82
CA SER A 151 10.05 -14.31 -9.80
C SER A 151 8.85 -14.32 -8.86
N ALA A 152 8.14 -15.45 -8.80
CA ALA A 152 7.01 -15.64 -7.89
C ALA A 152 7.45 -15.88 -6.44
N ILE A 153 8.62 -16.50 -6.23
CA ILE A 153 9.24 -16.60 -4.90
C ILE A 153 9.61 -15.21 -4.37
N VAL A 154 10.16 -14.34 -5.22
CA VAL A 154 10.42 -12.93 -4.85
C VAL A 154 9.12 -12.20 -4.52
N LEU A 155 8.06 -12.41 -5.30
CA LEU A 155 6.73 -11.86 -5.00
C LEU A 155 6.27 -12.30 -3.61
N ALA A 156 6.28 -13.60 -3.32
CA ALA A 156 5.88 -14.15 -2.01
C ALA A 156 6.64 -13.49 -0.85
N ARG A 157 7.95 -13.25 -1.02
CA ARG A 157 8.77 -12.53 -0.03
C ARG A 157 8.32 -11.07 0.13
N ILE A 158 8.01 -10.36 -0.95
CA ILE A 158 7.48 -8.98 -0.91
C ILE A 158 6.11 -8.93 -0.20
N VAL A 159 5.24 -9.90 -0.45
CA VAL A 159 3.93 -9.95 0.19
C VAL A 159 4.09 -10.22 1.70
N TRP A 160 4.98 -11.13 2.09
CA TRP A 160 5.29 -11.35 3.49
C TRP A 160 5.90 -10.14 4.18
N THR A 161 6.83 -9.42 3.54
CA THR A 161 7.35 -8.17 4.12
C THR A 161 6.23 -7.14 4.30
N SER A 162 5.25 -7.09 3.40
CA SER A 162 4.05 -6.25 3.58
C SER A 162 3.19 -6.69 4.76
N SER A 163 2.96 -8.00 4.93
CA SER A 163 2.28 -8.55 6.11
C SER A 163 3.01 -8.17 7.41
N PHE A 164 4.33 -8.37 7.45
CA PHE A 164 5.14 -8.02 8.62
C PHE A 164 5.12 -6.52 8.88
N ALA A 165 5.18 -5.67 7.84
CA ALA A 165 5.08 -4.23 8.00
C ALA A 165 3.73 -3.79 8.60
N VAL A 166 2.63 -4.45 8.23
CA VAL A 166 1.30 -4.19 8.83
C VAL A 166 1.26 -4.61 10.31
N VAL A 167 1.81 -5.78 10.65
CA VAL A 167 1.91 -6.23 12.06
C VAL A 167 2.80 -5.29 12.86
N LEU A 168 3.91 -4.86 12.27
CA LEU A 168 4.85 -3.92 12.88
C LEU A 168 4.19 -2.56 13.11
N GLU A 169 3.29 -2.13 12.21
CA GLU A 169 2.49 -0.92 12.39
C GLU A 169 1.57 -0.97 13.62
N LEU A 170 1.09 -2.15 14.03
CA LEU A 170 0.28 -2.30 15.24
C LEU A 170 1.06 -1.93 16.50
N VAL A 171 2.38 -2.16 16.51
CA VAL A 171 3.28 -1.85 17.63
C VAL A 171 3.90 -0.46 17.46
N TRP A 172 4.31 -0.11 16.24
CA TRP A 172 5.03 1.12 15.91
C TRP A 172 4.33 1.87 14.77
N PRO A 173 3.57 2.94 15.07
CA PRO A 173 2.84 3.72 14.07
C PRO A 173 3.69 4.31 12.95
N GLU A 174 4.99 4.54 13.18
CA GLU A 174 5.94 5.05 12.18
C GLU A 174 6.17 4.07 11.01
N MET A 175 5.85 2.79 11.21
CA MET A 175 6.01 1.73 10.20
C MET A 175 4.94 1.78 9.10
N LYS A 176 3.98 2.72 9.20
CA LYS A 176 3.04 3.05 8.12
C LYS A 176 3.72 3.30 6.77
N LEU A 177 4.89 3.96 6.80
CA LEU A 177 5.64 4.25 5.58
C LEU A 177 6.27 2.98 4.99
N LEU A 178 6.74 2.07 5.84
CA LEU A 178 7.28 0.78 5.42
C LEU A 178 6.19 -0.06 4.73
N ARG A 179 4.99 -0.11 5.31
CA ARG A 179 3.81 -0.76 4.71
C ARG A 179 3.46 -0.16 3.35
N ALA A 180 3.48 1.16 3.23
CA ALA A 180 3.19 1.84 1.98
C ALA A 180 4.22 1.52 0.89
N ALA A 181 5.51 1.60 1.24
CA ALA A 181 6.61 1.30 0.33
C ALA A 181 6.65 -0.17 -0.10
N SER A 182 6.40 -1.12 0.82
CA SER A 182 6.33 -2.54 0.50
C SER A 182 5.15 -2.87 -0.43
N THR A 183 4.04 -2.16 -0.30
CA THR A 183 2.86 -2.33 -1.16
C THR A 183 3.06 -1.72 -2.56
N LEU A 184 3.80 -0.61 -2.67
CA LEU A 184 4.26 -0.09 -3.96
C LEU A 184 5.13 -1.12 -4.69
N LEU A 185 6.09 -1.69 -3.96
CA LEU A 185 6.97 -2.74 -4.47
C LEU A 185 6.18 -4.00 -4.87
N HIS A 186 5.16 -4.36 -4.10
CA HIS A 186 4.25 -5.46 -4.42
C HIS A 186 3.57 -5.23 -5.78
N GLY A 187 2.97 -4.05 -5.97
CA GLY A 187 2.30 -3.69 -7.21
C GLY A 187 3.24 -3.62 -8.42
N SER A 188 4.43 -3.05 -8.28
CA SER A 188 5.40 -2.94 -9.37
C SER A 188 5.97 -4.29 -9.77
N TRP A 189 6.18 -5.19 -8.81
CA TRP A 189 6.70 -6.53 -9.06
C TRP A 189 5.69 -7.42 -9.78
N LEU A 190 4.39 -7.30 -9.47
CA LEU A 190 3.33 -7.98 -10.23
C LEU A 190 3.35 -7.62 -11.72
N ALA A 191 3.53 -6.33 -12.04
CA ALA A 191 3.70 -5.88 -13.42
C ALA A 191 4.98 -6.46 -14.07
N HIS A 192 6.08 -6.53 -13.31
CA HIS A 192 7.33 -7.14 -13.78
C HIS A 192 7.18 -8.64 -14.08
N MET A 193 6.45 -9.39 -13.26
CA MET A 193 6.15 -10.80 -13.50
C MET A 193 5.34 -11.01 -14.79
N VAL A 194 4.39 -10.13 -15.09
CA VAL A 194 3.65 -10.21 -16.35
C VAL A 194 4.56 -9.90 -17.54
N ARG A 195 5.38 -8.85 -17.43
CA ARG A 195 6.35 -8.49 -18.47
C ARG A 195 7.31 -9.64 -18.80
N THR A 196 7.94 -10.23 -17.80
CA THR A 196 8.88 -11.36 -17.97
C THR A 196 8.20 -12.58 -18.60
N ARG A 197 6.95 -12.88 -18.22
CA ARG A 197 6.14 -13.92 -18.88
C ARG A 197 5.85 -13.59 -20.35
N VAL A 198 5.52 -12.34 -20.66
CA VAL A 198 5.22 -11.90 -22.04
C VAL A 198 6.47 -11.94 -22.92
N GLU A 199 7.61 -11.44 -22.42
CA GLU A 199 8.90 -11.46 -23.14
C GLU A 199 9.34 -12.90 -23.44
N CYS A 200 9.18 -13.83 -22.49
CA CYS A 200 9.45 -15.25 -22.73
C CYS A 200 8.52 -15.95 -23.72
N ASN A 201 7.35 -15.39 -23.99
CA ASN A 201 6.46 -15.94 -25.01
C ASN A 201 6.88 -15.54 -26.43
N PHE A 202 7.66 -14.48 -26.58
CA PHE A 202 8.11 -13.96 -27.88
C PHE A 202 9.51 -14.47 -28.24
N ALA A 203 10.37 -14.69 -27.25
CA ALA A 203 11.67 -15.35 -27.43
C ALA A 203 11.53 -16.88 -27.55
N THR A 204 12.45 -17.54 -28.26
CA THR A 204 12.48 -19.01 -28.27
C THR A 204 12.75 -19.57 -26.86
N LEU A 205 12.15 -20.72 -26.50
CA LEU A 205 12.32 -21.35 -25.16
C LEU A 205 13.81 -21.53 -24.77
N VAL A 206 14.70 -21.66 -25.75
CA VAL A 206 16.15 -21.78 -25.57
C VAL A 206 16.78 -20.46 -25.12
N GLU A 207 16.37 -19.32 -25.70
CA GLU A 207 16.84 -17.98 -25.30
C GLU A 207 16.28 -17.57 -23.93
N CYS A 208 15.02 -17.93 -23.61
CA CYS A 208 14.51 -17.66 -22.28
C CYS A 208 15.24 -18.46 -21.19
N ASN A 209 15.64 -19.70 -21.43
CA ASN A 209 16.49 -20.41 -20.48
C ASN A 209 17.91 -19.80 -20.35
N LEU A 210 18.38 -19.03 -21.33
CA LEU A 210 19.72 -18.46 -21.33
C LEU A 210 19.80 -17.06 -20.68
N GLU A 211 18.75 -16.24 -20.83
CA GLU A 211 18.69 -14.87 -20.28
C GLU A 211 17.72 -14.69 -19.10
N SER A 212 16.60 -15.42 -19.01
CA SER A 212 15.50 -15.05 -18.11
C SER A 212 15.64 -15.49 -16.65
N LEU A 213 16.72 -16.17 -16.24
CA LEU A 213 16.79 -16.79 -14.91
C LEU A 213 18.18 -16.88 -14.27
N LYS A 214 19.15 -16.07 -14.69
CA LYS A 214 20.31 -15.84 -13.82
C LYS A 214 19.82 -15.10 -12.58
N ILE A 215 20.04 -15.69 -11.41
CA ILE A 215 19.67 -15.13 -10.09
C ILE A 215 20.20 -13.69 -9.95
N GLU A 216 21.33 -13.39 -10.59
CA GLU A 216 21.94 -12.06 -10.67
C GLU A 216 21.04 -11.01 -11.36
N THR A 217 20.51 -11.31 -12.55
CA THR A 217 19.59 -10.40 -13.28
C THR A 217 18.31 -10.17 -12.47
N LEU A 218 17.81 -11.23 -11.82
CA LEU A 218 16.63 -11.14 -10.97
C LEU A 218 16.89 -10.25 -9.74
N ALA A 219 18.02 -10.44 -9.07
CA ALA A 219 18.43 -9.62 -7.93
C ALA A 219 18.64 -8.15 -8.33
N LEU A 220 19.22 -7.90 -9.51
CA LEU A 220 19.40 -6.56 -10.04
C LEU A 220 18.05 -5.91 -10.35
N SER A 221 17.15 -6.62 -11.05
CA SER A 221 15.79 -6.13 -11.33
C SER A 221 15.04 -5.81 -10.03
N PHE A 222 15.07 -6.72 -9.05
CA PHE A 222 14.48 -6.49 -7.74
C PHE A 222 15.04 -5.23 -7.06
N SER A 223 16.36 -5.03 -7.12
CA SER A 223 17.01 -3.86 -6.54
C SER A 223 16.55 -2.55 -7.20
N TRP A 224 16.35 -2.54 -8.53
CA TRP A 224 15.81 -1.38 -9.25
C TRP A 224 14.35 -1.09 -8.87
N HIS A 225 13.51 -2.12 -8.72
CA HIS A 225 12.13 -1.94 -8.25
C HIS A 225 12.09 -1.43 -6.81
N PHE A 226 12.98 -1.91 -5.95
CA PHE A 226 13.13 -1.42 -4.58
C PHE A 226 13.56 0.05 -4.55
N ALA A 227 14.58 0.42 -5.33
CA ALA A 227 15.04 1.80 -5.47
C ALA A 227 13.95 2.72 -6.03
N ALA A 228 13.22 2.28 -7.07
CA ALA A 228 12.10 3.03 -7.63
C ALA A 228 10.99 3.25 -6.60
N SER A 229 10.62 2.22 -5.84
CA SER A 229 9.62 2.32 -4.77
C SER A 229 10.05 3.30 -3.68
N PHE A 230 11.34 3.30 -3.31
CA PHE A 230 11.92 4.25 -2.37
C PHE A 230 11.86 5.69 -2.90
N ILE A 231 12.29 5.92 -4.15
CA ILE A 231 12.25 7.23 -4.79
C ILE A 231 10.80 7.75 -4.88
N VAL A 232 9.86 6.92 -5.31
CA VAL A 232 8.43 7.29 -5.38
C VAL A 232 7.92 7.68 -4.01
N THR A 233 8.25 6.90 -2.98
CA THR A 233 7.88 7.20 -1.58
C THR A 233 8.44 8.56 -1.15
N LEU A 234 9.73 8.82 -1.38
CA LEU A 234 10.37 10.10 -1.07
C LEU A 234 9.73 11.26 -1.84
N CYS A 235 9.49 11.09 -3.15
CA CYS A 235 8.86 12.10 -3.99
C CYS A 235 7.46 12.45 -3.50
N VAL A 236 6.61 11.45 -3.21
CA VAL A 236 5.25 11.68 -2.71
C VAL A 236 5.30 12.42 -1.37
N VAL A 237 6.18 12.00 -0.44
CA VAL A 237 6.33 12.65 0.85
C VAL A 237 6.88 14.08 0.70
N ALA A 238 7.91 14.28 -0.10
CA ALA A 238 8.57 15.58 -0.31
C ALA A 238 7.66 16.58 -1.02
N VAL A 239 6.97 16.16 -2.09
CA VAL A 239 6.00 16.99 -2.81
C VAL A 239 4.84 17.35 -1.89
N THR A 240 4.27 16.38 -1.17
CA THR A 240 3.17 16.65 -0.24
C THR A 240 3.59 17.63 0.86
N ARG A 241 4.83 17.50 1.38
CA ARG A 241 5.38 18.42 2.39
C ARG A 241 5.77 19.80 1.84
N SER A 242 6.20 19.88 0.59
CA SER A 242 6.63 21.14 -0.04
C SER A 242 5.45 21.94 -0.59
N CYS A 243 4.35 21.27 -0.94
CA CYS A 243 3.07 21.91 -1.25
C CYS A 243 2.33 22.38 0.02
N ALA A 244 2.79 21.99 1.21
CA ALA A 244 2.33 22.58 2.45
C ALA A 244 2.95 23.98 2.63
N PRO A 245 2.17 24.99 3.06
CA PRO A 245 2.70 26.32 3.28
C PRO A 245 3.83 26.26 4.31
N LYS A 246 5.03 26.78 3.95
CA LYS A 246 6.16 26.90 4.89
C LYS A 246 5.73 27.84 6.01
N LEU A 247 5.68 27.36 7.26
CA LEU A 247 5.69 28.25 8.41
C LEU A 247 6.98 29.07 8.32
N ARG A 248 6.85 30.40 8.29
CA ARG A 248 7.94 31.26 8.74
C ARG A 248 8.17 30.89 10.21
N PRO A 249 9.43 30.74 10.67
CA PRO A 249 9.69 30.73 12.10
C PRO A 249 9.07 32.03 12.64
N ASP A 250 8.09 31.92 13.54
CA ASP A 250 7.67 33.08 14.30
C ASP A 250 8.90 33.60 15.04
N ASP A 251 9.08 34.91 15.03
CA ASP A 251 10.09 35.57 15.86
C ASP A 251 9.93 35.06 17.30
N PRO A 252 11.04 34.81 18.02
CA PRO A 252 10.97 34.27 19.37
C PRO A 252 10.01 35.13 20.21
N PRO A 253 9.16 34.51 21.04
CA PRO A 253 8.19 35.24 21.83
C PRO A 253 8.92 36.34 22.60
N GLU A 254 8.48 37.59 22.44
CA GLU A 254 8.96 38.69 23.26
C GLU A 254 8.66 38.30 24.71
N ILE A 255 9.72 37.95 25.44
CA ILE A 255 9.64 37.65 26.87
C ILE A 255 9.26 38.98 27.51
N PRO A 256 8.06 39.14 28.11
CA PRO A 256 7.77 40.35 28.85
C PRO A 256 8.80 40.42 29.99
N ILE A 257 9.68 41.42 29.92
CA ILE A 257 10.56 41.76 31.03
C ILE A 257 9.64 42.27 32.13
N TYR A 258 9.31 41.39 33.07
CA TYR A 258 8.65 41.82 34.30
C TYR A 258 9.64 42.72 35.04
N ASP A 259 9.35 44.02 35.04
CA ASP A 259 10.07 45.00 35.82
C ASP A 259 9.80 44.71 37.29
N TYR A 260 10.72 43.99 37.95
CA TYR A 260 10.65 43.66 39.37
C TYR A 260 10.88 44.86 40.30
N CYS A 261 10.97 46.07 39.74
CA CYS A 261 11.19 47.29 40.48
C CYS A 261 9.89 48.07 40.62
N HIS A 262 9.03 47.68 41.56
CA HIS A 262 8.32 48.58 42.46
C HIS A 262 7.27 47.77 43.25
N ASP A 263 7.65 47.29 44.43
CA ASP A 263 6.74 47.45 45.56
C ASP A 263 7.53 48.03 46.73
N VAL A 264 7.00 49.16 47.16
CA VAL A 264 7.59 50.19 47.98
C VAL A 264 7.48 49.78 49.45
N ASP A 265 8.48 50.20 50.23
CA ASP A 265 8.37 50.49 51.65
C ASP A 265 6.92 50.75 52.11
N GLN A 266 6.32 49.79 52.83
CA GLN A 266 5.26 50.06 53.79
C GLN A 266 4.91 48.79 54.58
N ARG A 267 5.77 48.45 55.54
CA ARG A 267 5.30 47.87 56.81
C ARG A 267 5.97 48.59 57.97
N VAL A 268 5.13 49.36 58.65
CA VAL A 268 5.22 49.86 60.02
C VAL A 268 5.58 48.72 60.98
#